data_AF-A0A815U1G1-F1
#
_entry.id   AF-A0A815U1G1-F1
#
_cell.length_a   1.000
_cell.length_b   1.000
_cell.length_c   1.000
_cell.angle_alpha   90.00
_cell.angle_beta   90.00
_cell.angle_gamma   90.00
#
_symmetry.space_group_name_H-M   'P 1'
#
loop_
_entity.id
_entity.type
_entity.pdbx_description
1 polymer ?
#
loop_
_entity_poly.entity_id
_entity_poly.type
_entity_poly.pdbx_seq_one_letter_code
_entity_poly.pdbx_strand_id
1 'polypeptide(L)'
;KRWYDINSSIKLSKPTRLIIKNYDEFIKALNLTIRDILAVTQIYHLEISENISSDLLLNLIFKLSAIDSLKISSLYIDEQNIRVVSNKNVITKVYLENINGIEEVYFLMRLCPRMKYLKVNLANEINYELYLKNILTKTKQNSNKYLRSLCLYNPTADNKMVEKLQRMIDQKKLLRQYTIKCEHNNIYLKWK
;
A
#
# COMPACT_ATOMS: atom_id res chain seq x y z
N LYS A 1 -14.45 10.83 0.59
CA LYS A 1 -13.34 10.79 -0.40
C LYS A 1 -12.77 9.37 -0.39
N ARG A 2 -12.69 8.65 -1.52
CA ARG A 2 -12.18 7.27 -1.53
C ARG A 2 -10.67 7.30 -1.31
N TRP A 3 -10.12 6.25 -0.71
CA TRP A 3 -8.70 6.19 -0.34
C TRP A 3 -7.75 6.24 -1.56
N TYR A 4 -8.24 5.88 -2.74
CA TYR A 4 -7.49 5.95 -4.00
C TYR A 4 -7.73 7.23 -4.83
N ASP A 5 -8.56 8.17 -4.35
CA ASP A 5 -8.87 9.44 -5.03
C ASP A 5 -7.80 10.53 -4.81
N ILE A 6 -6.67 10.18 -4.19
CA ILE A 6 -5.62 11.14 -3.89
C ILE A 6 -4.90 11.51 -5.21
N ASN A 7 -5.09 12.75 -5.66
CA ASN A 7 -4.44 13.42 -6.80
C ASN A 7 -4.93 13.09 -8.23
N SER A 8 -6.10 12.47 -8.47
CA SER A 8 -6.63 12.38 -9.85
C SER A 8 -7.51 13.60 -10.17
N SER A 9 -6.97 14.58 -10.91
CA SER A 9 -7.76 15.56 -11.67
C SER A 9 -8.52 14.91 -12.85
N ILE A 10 -8.30 13.62 -13.07
CA ILE A 10 -8.94 12.79 -14.09
C ILE A 10 -10.28 12.31 -13.52
N LYS A 11 -11.41 12.70 -14.14
CA LYS A 11 -12.71 12.03 -13.98
C LYS A 11 -12.45 10.52 -14.13
N LEU A 12 -12.54 9.78 -13.03
CA LEU A 12 -12.24 8.34 -12.96
C LEU A 12 -13.12 7.57 -13.97
N SER A 13 -12.57 7.22 -15.12
CA SER A 13 -13.22 6.33 -16.11
C SER A 13 -13.16 4.86 -15.71
N LYS A 14 -12.60 4.53 -14.54
CA LYS A 14 -12.26 3.16 -14.13
C LYS A 14 -12.70 2.87 -12.68
N PRO A 15 -14.02 2.77 -12.40
CA PRO A 15 -14.54 2.73 -11.03
C PRO A 15 -14.62 1.33 -10.41
N THR A 16 -14.40 0.26 -11.17
CA THR A 16 -14.72 -1.10 -10.72
C THR A 16 -13.87 -1.52 -9.53
N ARG A 17 -14.54 -1.76 -8.41
CA ARG A 17 -13.96 -2.17 -7.14
C ARG A 17 -14.49 -3.54 -6.75
N LEU A 18 -13.59 -4.44 -6.38
CA LEU A 18 -13.91 -5.70 -5.74
C LEU A 18 -13.61 -5.58 -4.25
N ILE A 19 -14.59 -5.91 -3.42
CA ILE A 19 -14.47 -5.91 -1.96
C ILE A 19 -14.66 -7.34 -1.47
N ILE A 20 -13.64 -7.88 -0.81
CA ILE A 20 -13.65 -9.20 -0.20
C ILE A 20 -13.84 -8.98 1.30
N LYS A 21 -15.03 -9.32 1.78
CA LYS A 21 -15.40 -9.21 3.21
C LYS A 21 -15.30 -10.51 3.97
N ASN A 22 -15.54 -11.64 3.29
CA ASN A 22 -15.42 -12.99 3.83
C ASN A 22 -14.61 -13.80 2.82
N TYR A 23 -13.47 -14.29 3.26
CA TYR A 23 -12.53 -15.01 2.41
C TYR A 23 -13.06 -16.38 1.94
N ASP A 24 -13.65 -17.17 2.84
CA ASP A 24 -14.05 -18.56 2.56
C ASP A 24 -15.16 -18.63 1.50
N GLU A 25 -16.13 -17.73 1.59
CA GLU A 25 -17.18 -17.58 0.58
C GLU A 25 -16.59 -17.10 -0.75
N PHE A 26 -15.65 -16.15 -0.68
CA PHE A 26 -15.06 -15.57 -1.86
C PHE A 26 -14.24 -16.58 -2.66
N ILE A 27 -13.44 -17.45 -2.05
CA ILE A 27 -12.66 -18.47 -2.79
C ILE A 27 -13.56 -19.47 -3.50
N LYS A 28 -14.63 -19.91 -2.83
CA LYS A 28 -15.63 -20.80 -3.44
C LYS A 28 -16.24 -20.16 -4.68
N ALA A 29 -16.60 -18.87 -4.60
CA ALA A 29 -17.09 -18.11 -5.74
C ALA A 29 -16.02 -17.85 -6.81
N LEU A 30 -14.77 -17.55 -6.39
CA LEU A 30 -13.66 -17.13 -7.24
C LEU A 30 -13.37 -18.14 -8.34
N ASN A 31 -13.33 -19.42 -7.99
CA ASN A 31 -13.01 -20.48 -8.93
C ASN A 31 -14.12 -20.73 -9.95
N LEU A 32 -15.36 -20.32 -9.64
CA LEU A 32 -16.52 -20.51 -10.51
C LEU A 32 -16.79 -19.30 -11.41
N THR A 33 -16.58 -18.07 -10.93
CA THR A 33 -17.11 -16.86 -11.60
C THR A 33 -16.09 -15.79 -11.96
N ILE A 34 -14.83 -15.86 -11.48
CA ILE A 34 -13.90 -14.74 -11.74
C ILE A 34 -13.57 -14.61 -13.23
N ARG A 35 -13.48 -15.71 -13.96
CA ARG A 35 -13.20 -15.67 -15.40
C ARG A 35 -14.34 -14.95 -16.14
N ASP A 36 -15.58 -15.26 -15.78
CA ASP A 36 -16.77 -14.68 -16.43
C ASP A 36 -16.91 -13.20 -16.07
N ILE A 37 -16.65 -12.83 -14.81
CA ILE A 37 -16.60 -11.42 -14.39
C ILE A 37 -15.50 -10.67 -15.15
N LEU A 38 -14.31 -11.25 -15.26
CA LEU A 38 -13.18 -10.62 -15.97
C LEU A 38 -13.36 -10.58 -17.49
N ALA A 39 -14.23 -11.40 -18.06
CA ALA A 39 -14.59 -11.33 -19.47
C ALA A 39 -15.42 -10.07 -19.80
N VAL A 40 -16.19 -9.57 -18.83
CA VAL A 40 -17.11 -8.43 -19.03
C VAL A 40 -16.62 -7.13 -18.37
N THR A 41 -15.78 -7.20 -17.34
CA THR A 41 -15.29 -6.01 -16.64
C THR A 41 -13.88 -6.17 -16.08
N GLN A 42 -13.13 -5.07 -16.10
CA GLN A 42 -11.81 -5.00 -15.45
C GLN A 42 -11.97 -4.49 -14.03
N ILE A 43 -11.34 -5.18 -13.08
CA ILE A 43 -11.27 -4.76 -11.68
C ILE A 43 -9.99 -3.93 -11.48
N TYR A 44 -10.15 -2.68 -11.06
CA TYR A 44 -9.03 -1.75 -10.87
C TYR A 44 -8.68 -1.53 -9.40
N HIS A 45 -9.63 -1.77 -8.51
CA HIS A 45 -9.46 -1.56 -7.08
C HIS A 45 -9.83 -2.84 -6.33
N LEU A 46 -8.86 -3.40 -5.61
CA LEU A 46 -9.07 -4.55 -4.73
C LEU A 46 -9.04 -4.09 -3.28
N GLU A 47 -10.05 -4.49 -2.52
CA GLU A 47 -10.12 -4.28 -1.08
C GLU A 47 -10.38 -5.60 -0.37
N ILE A 48 -9.53 -5.91 0.59
CA ILE A 48 -9.63 -7.11 1.42
C ILE A 48 -9.78 -6.63 2.86
N SER A 49 -10.96 -6.86 3.44
CA SER A 49 -11.31 -6.38 4.79
C SER A 49 -10.84 -7.32 5.91
N GLU A 50 -10.45 -8.54 5.58
CA GLU A 50 -9.93 -9.54 6.52
C GLU A 50 -8.41 -9.69 6.44
N ASN A 51 -7.85 -10.47 7.36
CA ASN A 51 -6.45 -10.87 7.30
C ASN A 51 -6.25 -11.79 6.08
N ILE A 52 -5.21 -11.54 5.29
CA ILE A 52 -4.88 -12.36 4.12
C ILE A 52 -3.46 -12.90 4.21
N SER A 53 -3.24 -14.14 3.79
CA SER A 53 -1.88 -14.67 3.63
C SER A 53 -1.24 -14.16 2.34
N SER A 54 0.09 -14.09 2.31
CA SER A 54 0.85 -13.69 1.13
C SER A 54 0.52 -14.53 -0.10
N ASP A 55 0.33 -15.84 0.05
CA ASP A 55 -0.01 -16.76 -1.06
C ASP A 55 -1.31 -16.41 -1.74
N LEU A 56 -2.31 -16.15 -0.91
CA LEU A 56 -3.64 -15.84 -1.39
C LEU A 56 -3.64 -14.49 -2.08
N LEU A 57 -2.96 -13.52 -1.48
CA LEU A 57 -2.76 -12.22 -2.11
C LEU A 57 -2.05 -12.33 -3.47
N LEU A 58 -1.01 -13.16 -3.57
CA LEU A 58 -0.29 -13.42 -4.82
C LEU A 58 -1.21 -14.02 -5.89
N ASN A 59 -2.00 -15.02 -5.52
CA ASN A 59 -2.97 -15.66 -6.42
C ASN A 59 -4.03 -14.66 -6.91
N LEU A 60 -4.56 -13.81 -6.02
CA LEU A 60 -5.52 -12.78 -6.38
C LEU A 60 -4.94 -11.76 -7.34
N ILE A 61 -3.75 -11.23 -7.05
CA ILE A 61 -3.08 -10.26 -7.94
C ILE A 61 -2.74 -10.89 -9.30
N PHE A 62 -2.35 -12.17 -9.31
CA PHE A 62 -2.10 -12.89 -10.55
C PHE A 62 -3.34 -13.01 -11.43
N LYS A 63 -4.49 -13.36 -10.84
CA LYS A 63 -5.78 -13.46 -11.55
C LYS A 63 -6.31 -12.08 -11.95
N LEU A 64 -6.08 -11.06 -11.13
CA LEU A 64 -6.59 -9.69 -11.30
C LEU A 64 -5.50 -8.75 -11.83
N SER A 65 -5.00 -9.03 -13.04
CA SER A 65 -3.83 -8.34 -13.62
C SER A 65 -3.99 -6.82 -13.82
N ALA A 66 -5.23 -6.31 -13.87
CA ALA A 66 -5.53 -4.90 -14.11
C ALA A 66 -5.61 -4.03 -12.84
N ILE A 67 -5.39 -4.59 -11.63
CA ILE A 67 -5.48 -3.82 -10.38
C ILE A 67 -4.43 -2.70 -10.36
N ASP A 68 -4.90 -1.47 -10.11
CA ASP A 68 -4.07 -0.28 -9.86
C ASP A 68 -3.97 0.03 -8.36
N SER A 69 -5.02 -0.26 -7.60
CA SER A 69 -5.09 0.04 -6.17
C SER A 69 -5.40 -1.20 -5.34
N LEU A 70 -4.59 -1.42 -4.32
CA LEU A 70 -4.74 -2.50 -3.35
C LEU A 70 -4.94 -1.95 -1.93
N LYS A 71 -6.01 -2.36 -1.26
CA LYS A 71 -6.22 -2.12 0.16
C LYS A 71 -6.37 -3.44 0.89
N ILE A 72 -5.61 -3.60 1.98
CA ILE A 72 -5.59 -4.81 2.80
C ILE A 72 -5.75 -4.39 4.25
N SER A 73 -6.61 -5.10 4.97
CA SER A 73 -6.76 -4.92 6.42
C SER A 73 -5.48 -5.34 7.15
N SER A 74 -5.02 -6.58 6.98
CA SER A 74 -3.80 -7.11 7.58
C SER A 74 -3.18 -8.19 6.68
N LEU A 75 -1.86 -8.39 6.77
CA LEU A 75 -1.12 -9.32 5.92
C LEU A 75 -0.30 -10.30 6.76
N TYR A 76 -0.54 -11.60 6.58
CA TYR A 76 0.34 -12.64 7.10
C TYR A 76 1.35 -13.06 6.03
N ILE A 77 2.65 -12.94 6.32
CA ILE A 77 3.71 -13.26 5.37
C ILE A 77 4.20 -14.69 5.61
N ASP A 78 4.13 -15.50 4.57
CA ASP A 78 4.80 -16.78 4.43
C ASP A 78 5.99 -16.66 3.44
N GLU A 79 6.97 -17.56 3.52
CA GLU A 79 8.14 -17.60 2.64
C GLU A 79 7.73 -17.93 1.20
N GLN A 80 7.68 -16.91 0.33
CA GLN A 80 7.11 -17.10 -1.00
C GLN A 80 7.92 -16.46 -2.13
N ASN A 81 7.92 -17.12 -3.29
CA ASN A 81 8.56 -16.63 -4.50
C ASN A 81 7.66 -15.60 -5.21
N ILE A 82 7.82 -14.34 -4.83
CA ILE A 82 7.03 -13.22 -5.37
C ILE A 82 7.42 -12.79 -6.80
N ARG A 83 8.52 -13.32 -7.39
CA ARG A 83 9.13 -12.77 -8.63
C ARG A 83 8.18 -12.78 -9.83
N VAL A 84 7.37 -13.83 -9.98
CA VAL A 84 6.49 -13.97 -11.15
C VAL A 84 5.34 -12.96 -11.09
N VAL A 85 4.75 -12.77 -9.91
CA VAL A 85 3.61 -11.87 -9.71
C VAL A 85 4.06 -10.41 -9.68
N SER A 86 5.22 -10.12 -9.08
CA SER A 86 5.72 -8.74 -8.93
C SER A 86 5.99 -8.04 -10.26
N ASN A 87 6.52 -8.76 -11.25
CA ASN A 87 6.87 -8.19 -12.56
C ASN A 87 5.65 -7.92 -13.44
N LYS A 88 4.51 -8.57 -13.18
CA LYS A 88 3.31 -8.50 -14.02
C LYS A 88 2.28 -7.49 -13.54
N ASN A 89 2.21 -7.22 -12.24
CA ASN A 89 1.20 -6.31 -11.72
C ASN A 89 1.54 -4.83 -11.97
N VAL A 90 0.50 -4.00 -12.01
CA VAL A 90 0.59 -2.56 -12.28
C VAL A 90 0.16 -1.71 -11.09
N ILE A 91 0.15 -2.30 -9.89
CA ILE A 91 -0.36 -1.66 -8.68
C ILE A 91 0.49 -0.43 -8.36
N THR A 92 -0.15 0.73 -8.33
CA THR A 92 0.50 2.01 -8.01
C THR A 92 0.12 2.55 -6.63
N LYS A 93 -0.98 2.07 -6.03
CA LYS A 93 -1.48 2.54 -4.73
C LYS A 93 -1.70 1.37 -3.79
N VAL A 94 -1.10 1.42 -2.61
CA VAL A 94 -1.28 0.41 -1.57
C VAL A 94 -1.72 1.07 -0.27
N TYR A 95 -2.72 0.49 0.38
CA TYR A 95 -3.11 0.84 1.74
C TYR A 95 -3.13 -0.41 2.62
N LEU A 96 -2.31 -0.42 3.67
CA LEU A 96 -2.33 -1.41 4.74
C LEU A 96 -2.96 -0.80 6.00
N GLU A 97 -4.11 -1.33 6.46
CA GLU A 97 -4.85 -0.75 7.59
C GLU A 97 -4.28 -1.13 8.95
N ASN A 98 -3.78 -2.35 9.11
CA ASN A 98 -3.22 -2.86 10.35
C ASN A 98 -1.87 -3.45 10.00
N ILE A 99 -0.83 -2.84 10.53
CA ILE A 99 0.54 -3.29 10.34
C ILE A 99 1.05 -3.96 11.61
N ASN A 100 1.53 -5.18 11.48
CA ASN A 100 2.14 -5.92 12.59
C ASN A 100 3.66 -5.76 12.61
N GLY A 101 4.27 -5.52 11.44
CA GLY A 101 5.72 -5.41 11.30
C GLY A 101 6.14 -4.67 10.03
N ILE A 102 7.39 -4.18 10.01
CA ILE A 102 7.95 -3.50 8.84
C ILE A 102 8.13 -4.46 7.65
N GLU A 103 8.23 -5.75 7.93
CA GLU A 103 8.34 -6.85 6.99
C GLU A 103 7.18 -6.87 6.01
N GLU A 104 5.95 -6.55 6.45
CA GLU A 104 4.74 -6.48 5.63
C GLU A 104 4.87 -5.38 4.57
N VAL A 105 5.40 -4.22 4.95
CA VAL A 105 5.68 -3.14 4.00
C VAL A 105 6.78 -3.54 3.03
N TYR A 106 7.85 -4.17 3.50
CA TYR A 106 8.91 -4.63 2.62
C TYR A 106 8.43 -5.72 1.65
N PHE A 107 7.53 -6.59 2.07
CA PHE A 107 6.86 -7.52 1.20
C PHE A 107 6.04 -6.79 0.14
N LEU A 108 5.18 -5.85 0.52
CA LEU A 108 4.34 -5.07 -0.41
C LEU A 108 5.18 -4.24 -1.38
N MET A 109 6.29 -3.65 -0.93
CA MET A 109 7.21 -2.92 -1.79
C MET A 109 7.86 -3.81 -2.86
N ARG A 110 8.19 -5.07 -2.52
CA ARG A 110 8.74 -6.04 -3.48
C ARG A 110 7.66 -6.60 -4.40
N LEU A 111 6.47 -6.83 -3.88
CA LEU A 111 5.31 -7.31 -4.64
C LEU A 111 4.80 -6.26 -5.63
N CYS A 112 4.77 -4.99 -5.24
CA CYS A 112 4.27 -3.88 -6.06
C CYS A 112 5.44 -2.95 -6.45
N PRO A 113 6.35 -3.36 -7.35
CA PRO A 113 7.54 -2.58 -7.66
C PRO A 113 7.23 -1.22 -8.31
N ARG A 114 6.02 -1.05 -8.87
CA ARG A 114 5.53 0.21 -9.47
C ARG A 114 4.73 1.09 -8.50
N MET A 115 4.68 0.73 -7.22
CA MET A 115 3.95 1.47 -6.18
C MET A 115 4.46 2.93 -6.10
N LYS A 116 3.55 3.87 -6.29
CA LYS A 116 3.79 5.32 -6.19
C LYS A 116 3.33 5.91 -4.87
N TYR A 117 2.29 5.31 -4.28
CA TYR A 117 1.68 5.73 -3.03
C TYR A 117 1.53 4.55 -2.08
N LEU A 118 2.04 4.73 -0.86
CA LEU A 118 1.84 3.81 0.25
C LEU A 118 1.13 4.56 1.38
N LYS A 119 0.00 4.03 1.82
CA LYS A 119 -0.64 4.40 3.08
C LYS A 119 -0.49 3.27 4.08
N VAL A 120 -0.13 3.60 5.30
CA VAL A 120 -0.14 2.66 6.41
C VAL A 120 -0.84 3.32 7.59
N ASN A 121 -1.59 2.51 8.35
CA ASN A 121 -2.07 2.91 9.65
C ASN A 121 -1.22 2.19 10.70
N LEU A 122 -0.51 3.00 11.48
CA LEU A 122 0.45 2.52 12.47
C LEU A 122 -0.30 2.31 13.78
N ALA A 123 -0.14 1.11 14.36
CA ALA A 123 -0.63 0.84 15.70
C ALA A 123 0.03 1.78 16.72
N ASN A 124 -0.67 2.05 17.83
CA ASN A 124 -0.30 3.06 18.82
C ASN A 124 1.09 2.89 19.45
N GLU A 125 1.70 1.71 19.34
CA GLU A 125 2.98 1.37 19.97
C GLU A 125 4.18 1.46 19.02
N ILE A 126 3.97 1.73 17.73
CA ILE A 126 5.08 1.80 16.76
C ILE A 126 5.83 3.13 16.89
N ASN A 127 7.15 3.05 17.05
CA ASN A 127 8.01 4.21 16.97
C ASN A 127 8.05 4.78 15.54
N TYR A 128 7.26 5.83 15.29
CA TYR A 128 7.11 6.50 14.00
C TYR A 128 8.43 6.94 13.35
N GLU A 129 9.38 7.45 14.14
CA GLU A 129 10.68 7.88 13.61
C GLU A 129 11.51 6.71 13.10
N LEU A 130 11.62 5.65 13.92
CA LEU A 130 12.35 4.45 13.54
C LEU A 130 11.70 3.79 12.32
N TYR A 131 10.37 3.71 12.33
CA TYR A 131 9.59 3.15 11.24
C TYR A 131 9.78 3.93 9.93
N LEU A 132 9.62 5.26 9.97
CA LEU A 132 9.83 6.11 8.80
C LEU A 132 11.26 6.02 8.30
N LYS A 133 12.26 6.05 9.19
CA LYS A 133 13.67 5.87 8.85
C LYS A 133 13.89 4.56 8.09
N ASN A 134 13.29 3.47 8.55
CA ASN A 134 13.43 2.15 7.94
C ASN A 134 12.85 2.12 6.52
N ILE A 135 11.62 2.62 6.31
CA ILE A 135 11.02 2.75 4.98
C ILE A 135 11.90 3.60 4.05
N LEU A 136 12.33 4.78 4.51
CA LEU A 136 13.12 5.70 3.68
C LEU A 136 14.51 5.12 3.34
N THR A 137 15.13 4.40 4.27
CA THR A 137 16.40 3.71 4.01
C THR A 137 16.20 2.61 2.97
N LYS A 138 15.12 1.83 3.09
CA LYS A 138 14.82 0.73 2.16
C LYS A 138 14.50 1.24 0.75
N THR A 139 13.77 2.34 0.64
CA THR A 139 13.49 2.98 -0.66
C THR A 139 14.75 3.51 -1.33
N LYS A 140 15.66 4.13 -0.57
CA LYS A 140 16.97 4.60 -1.05
C LYS A 140 17.88 3.47 -1.57
N GLN A 141 17.77 2.27 -1.01
CA GLN A 141 18.48 1.07 -1.47
C GLN A 141 17.87 0.46 -2.75
N ASN A 142 17.14 1.25 -3.56
CA ASN A 142 16.51 0.85 -4.82
C ASN A 142 15.42 -0.24 -4.73
N SER A 143 14.88 -0.53 -3.54
CA SER A 143 13.80 -1.53 -3.38
C SER A 143 12.51 -1.11 -4.10
N ASN A 144 12.25 0.19 -4.23
CA ASN A 144 11.11 0.72 -4.96
C ASN A 144 11.40 2.14 -5.46
N LYS A 145 11.92 2.27 -6.68
CA LYS A 145 12.27 3.57 -7.28
C LYS A 145 11.07 4.44 -7.64
N TYR A 146 9.85 3.89 -7.63
CA TYR A 146 8.63 4.59 -8.03
C TYR A 146 7.86 5.17 -6.85
N LEU A 147 8.19 4.78 -5.62
CA LEU A 147 7.54 5.35 -4.44
C LEU A 147 7.86 6.85 -4.36
N ARG A 148 6.81 7.66 -4.31
CA ARG A 148 6.88 9.13 -4.30
C ARG A 148 6.05 9.75 -3.20
N SER A 149 5.19 8.97 -2.57
CA SER A 149 4.37 9.45 -1.47
C SER A 149 4.11 8.35 -0.44
N LEU A 150 4.24 8.74 0.82
CA LEU A 150 3.93 7.95 1.99
C LEU A 150 2.90 8.70 2.83
N CYS A 151 1.93 7.96 3.36
CA CYS A 151 0.92 8.47 4.27
C CYS A 151 0.91 7.60 5.52
N LEU A 152 1.21 8.20 6.66
CA LEU A 152 1.17 7.54 7.96
C LEU A 152 -0.07 8.04 8.69
N TYR A 153 -1.05 7.19 8.93
CA TYR A 153 -2.12 7.55 9.85
C TYR A 153 -1.62 7.45 11.29
N ASN A 154 -1.88 8.50 12.06
CA ASN A 154 -1.64 8.55 13.49
C ASN A 154 -2.70 9.45 14.13
N PRO A 155 -3.56 8.92 15.02
CA PRO A 155 -4.61 9.70 15.66
C PRO A 155 -4.09 10.86 16.54
N THR A 156 -2.83 10.80 16.96
CA THR A 156 -2.18 11.83 17.80
C THR A 156 -1.19 12.70 17.02
N ALA A 157 -1.16 12.61 15.67
CA ALA A 157 -0.25 13.40 14.87
C ALA A 157 -0.54 14.90 14.98
N ASP A 158 0.48 15.66 15.38
CA ASP A 158 0.48 17.11 15.43
C ASP A 158 1.67 17.69 14.64
N ASN A 159 1.76 19.02 14.62
CA ASN A 159 2.85 19.71 13.94
C ASN A 159 4.22 19.43 14.61
N LYS A 160 4.27 19.19 15.92
CA LYS A 160 5.51 18.86 16.63
C LYS A 160 6.08 17.52 16.14
N MET A 161 5.23 16.52 15.93
CA MET A 161 5.63 15.25 15.34
C MET A 161 6.16 15.44 13.92
N VAL A 162 5.51 16.27 13.10
CA VAL A 162 5.99 16.59 11.74
C VAL A 162 7.37 17.23 11.78
N GLU A 163 7.61 18.23 12.63
CA GLU A 163 8.92 18.87 12.80
C GLU A 163 9.99 17.88 13.27
N LYS A 164 9.64 16.95 14.16
CA LYS A 164 10.54 15.90 14.65
C LYS A 164 10.94 14.95 13.50
N LEU A 165 9.98 14.49 12.71
CA LEU A 165 10.23 13.63 11.55
C LEU A 165 11.04 14.38 10.48
N GLN A 166 10.75 15.67 10.25
CA GLN A 166 11.48 16.51 9.32
C GLN A 166 12.96 16.62 9.71
N ARG A 167 13.24 17.00 10.97
CA ARG A 167 14.61 17.05 11.50
C ARG A 167 15.34 15.72 11.34
N MET A 168 14.66 14.60 11.61
CA MET A 168 15.23 13.26 11.43
C MET A 168 15.60 12.97 9.97
N ILE A 169 14.74 13.31 9.01
CA ILE A 169 15.00 13.14 7.57
C ILE A 169 16.19 13.99 7.13
N ASP A 170 16.24 15.25 7.55
CA ASP A 170 17.28 16.21 7.18
C ASP A 170 18.65 15.81 7.76
N GLN A 171 18.72 15.55 9.07
CA GLN A 171 19.96 15.16 9.75
C GLN A 171 20.57 13.89 9.16
N LYS A 172 19.74 12.91 8.82
CA LYS A 172 20.17 11.62 8.25
C LYS A 172 20.27 11.64 6.73
N LYS A 173 19.95 12.75 6.07
CA LYS A 173 19.96 12.91 4.61
C LYS A 173 19.20 11.78 3.90
N LEU A 174 18.01 11.45 4.40
CA LEU A 174 17.21 10.32 3.92
C LEU A 174 16.50 10.62 2.60
N LEU A 175 16.02 11.84 2.42
CA LEU A 175 15.37 12.32 1.21
C LEU A 175 15.95 13.67 0.77
N ARG A 176 15.81 13.96 -0.52
CA ARG A 176 16.08 15.29 -1.10
C ARG A 176 14.77 15.81 -1.70
N GLN A 177 14.54 17.12 -1.64
CA GLN A 177 13.37 17.78 -2.26
C GLN A 177 12.03 17.11 -1.89
N TYR A 178 11.69 17.15 -0.60
CA TYR A 178 10.45 16.56 -0.09
C TYR A 178 9.57 17.61 0.59
N THR A 179 8.30 17.27 0.72
CA THR A 179 7.33 18.00 1.54
C THR A 179 6.76 17.05 2.58
N ILE A 180 6.64 17.51 3.83
CA ILE A 180 5.97 16.79 4.90
C ILE A 180 4.90 17.69 5.51
N LYS A 181 3.70 17.15 5.76
CA LYS A 181 2.60 17.89 6.41
C LYS A 181 1.68 16.97 7.21
N CYS A 182 1.04 17.50 8.25
CA CYS A 182 -0.06 16.83 8.93
C CYS A 182 -1.40 17.33 8.37
N GLU A 183 -2.32 16.43 8.08
CA GLU A 183 -3.68 16.75 7.64
C GLU A 183 -4.64 15.64 8.06
N HIS A 184 -5.67 15.96 8.85
CA HIS A 184 -6.68 15.03 9.35
C HIS A 184 -6.09 13.74 9.97
N ASN A 185 -5.19 13.86 10.96
CA ASN A 185 -4.53 12.72 11.62
C ASN A 185 -3.68 11.85 10.67
N ASN A 186 -3.28 12.38 9.52
CA ASN A 186 -2.38 11.72 8.59
C ASN A 186 -1.15 12.59 8.37
N ILE A 187 0.03 12.00 8.50
CA ILE A 187 1.30 12.60 8.12
C ILE A 187 1.58 12.20 6.68
N TYR A 188 1.56 13.18 5.79
CA TYR A 188 1.86 13.01 4.37
C TYR A 188 3.30 13.41 4.11
N LEU A 189 4.06 12.50 3.50
CA LEU A 189 5.39 12.74 2.98
C LEU A 189 5.34 12.54 1.45
N LYS A 190 5.87 13.51 0.69
CA LYS A 190 5.95 13.45 -0.78
C LYS A 190 7.33 13.89 -1.25
N TRP A 191 7.88 13.24 -2.27
CA TRP A 191 9.19 13.55 -2.85
C TRP A 191 9.21 13.28 -4.36
N LYS A 192 10.24 13.75 -5.06
CA LYS A 192 10.43 13.62 -6.52
C LYS A 192 11.26 12.41 -6.93
#